data_AF-A0A957V523-F1
#
_entry.id   AF-A0A957V523-F1
#
_cell.length_a   1.000
_cell.length_b   1.000
_cell.length_c   1.000
_cell.angle_alpha   90.00
_cell.angle_beta   90.00
_cell.angle_gamma   90.00
#
_symmetry.space_group_name_H-M   'P 1'
#
loop_
_entity.id
_entity.type
_entity.pdbx_description
1 polymer ?
#
loop_
_entity_poly.entity_id
_entity_poly.type
_entity_poly.pdbx_seq_one_letter_code
_entity_poly.pdbx_strand_id
1 'polypeptide(L)'
;RLFHALPHNLFVGIYPEMVDATVRQHLAGVTEPVIVCAHTHRPLARTVAPWTIFNGGSVGLPYNGDTRAQYLILEAEHGRGGWAWRPIFRHVDYDHSVLRPAYAASGMLAATGAMGELHLLTAESGHPYSSDFGVWLRDQPDAVRADLDRAVPLYLAVHGPGTWAFAV
;
A
#
# COMPACT_ATOMS: atom_id res chain seq x y z
N ARG A 1 10.16 7.89 -14.37
CA ARG A 1 9.34 8.87 -13.64
C ARG A 1 8.96 8.32 -12.27
N LEU A 2 8.85 9.17 -11.26
CA LEU A 2 8.53 8.79 -9.88
C LEU A 2 7.17 9.39 -9.50
N PHE A 3 6.32 8.58 -8.86
CA PHE A 3 5.04 9.01 -8.31
C PHE A 3 4.82 8.38 -6.94
N HIS A 4 3.98 8.96 -6.09
CA HIS A 4 3.48 8.23 -4.93
C HIS A 4 2.42 7.20 -5.36
N ALA A 5 1.43 7.64 -6.14
CA ALA A 5 0.31 6.82 -6.58
C ALA A 5 0.12 7.00 -8.12
N LEU A 6 -1.07 7.37 -8.60
CA LEU A 6 -1.29 7.78 -9.99
C LEU A 6 -0.76 9.21 -10.26
N PRO A 7 -0.37 9.54 -11.50
CA PRO A 7 0.17 10.87 -11.85
C PRO A 7 -0.79 12.03 -11.60
N HIS A 8 -2.10 11.76 -11.64
CA HIS A 8 -3.17 12.75 -11.50
C HIS A 8 -3.99 12.55 -10.22
N ASN A 9 -3.67 11.55 -9.40
CA ASN A 9 -4.40 11.26 -8.17
C ASN A 9 -3.50 10.54 -7.16
N LEU A 10 -3.15 11.22 -6.06
CA LEU A 10 -2.27 10.70 -5.01
C LEU A 10 -2.92 9.62 -4.12
N PHE A 11 -4.22 9.37 -4.28
CA PHE A 11 -4.98 8.44 -3.42
C PHE A 11 -5.39 7.14 -4.14
N VAL A 12 -5.02 6.98 -5.41
CA VAL A 12 -5.30 5.78 -6.20
C VAL A 12 -3.97 5.25 -6.69
N GLY A 13 -3.67 3.98 -6.42
CA GLY A 13 -2.42 3.33 -6.81
C GLY A 13 -2.59 2.37 -7.98
N ILE A 14 -1.46 1.89 -8.50
CA ILE A 14 -1.44 0.85 -9.54
C ILE A 14 -1.30 -0.51 -8.84
N TYR A 15 -2.35 -1.32 -8.93
CA TYR A 15 -2.41 -2.64 -8.29
C TYR A 15 -1.92 -3.74 -9.24
N PRO A 16 -1.33 -4.85 -8.72
CA PRO A 16 -0.85 -5.95 -9.57
C PRO A 16 -1.94 -6.55 -10.47
N GLU A 17 -3.17 -6.59 -9.98
CA GLU A 17 -4.38 -7.15 -10.60
C GLU A 17 -5.18 -6.12 -11.42
N MET A 18 -4.76 -4.85 -11.45
CA MET A 18 -5.40 -3.85 -12.32
C MET A 18 -5.24 -4.25 -13.79
N VAL A 19 -6.32 -4.19 -14.57
CA VAL A 19 -6.26 -4.56 -16.00
C VAL A 19 -5.40 -3.59 -16.81
N ASP A 20 -4.67 -4.10 -17.81
CA ASP A 20 -3.74 -3.33 -18.65
C ASP A 20 -4.38 -2.06 -19.23
N ALA A 21 -5.62 -2.16 -19.72
CA ALA A 21 -6.33 -1.03 -20.34
C ALA A 21 -6.50 0.14 -19.37
N THR A 22 -6.84 -0.14 -18.10
CA THR A 22 -6.97 0.87 -17.04
C THR A 22 -5.61 1.48 -16.69
N VAL A 23 -4.55 0.67 -16.61
CA VAL A 23 -3.18 1.17 -16.39
C VAL A 23 -2.78 2.13 -17.52
N ARG A 24 -3.05 1.78 -18.79
CA ARG A 24 -2.75 2.63 -19.95
C ARG A 24 -3.52 3.96 -19.91
N GLN A 25 -4.78 3.93 -19.52
CA GLN A 25 -5.59 5.14 -19.35
C GLN A 25 -4.97 6.05 -18.27
N HIS A 26 -4.60 5.49 -17.13
CA HIS A 26 -4.04 6.30 -16.04
C HIS A 26 -2.65 6.86 -16.32
N LEU A 27 -1.88 6.17 -17.16
CA LEU A 27 -0.53 6.57 -17.58
C LEU A 27 -0.49 7.32 -18.91
N ALA A 28 -1.66 7.63 -19.50
CA ALA A 28 -1.73 8.41 -20.72
C ALA A 28 -0.96 9.73 -20.57
N GLY A 29 -0.03 9.97 -21.50
CA GLY A 29 0.85 11.14 -21.48
C GLY A 29 2.14 10.99 -20.68
N VAL A 30 2.36 9.87 -19.98
CA VAL A 30 3.67 9.58 -19.35
C VAL A 30 4.63 9.06 -20.41
N THR A 31 5.67 9.85 -20.70
CA THR A 31 6.64 9.54 -21.77
C THR A 31 7.81 8.67 -21.32
N GLU A 32 8.15 8.67 -20.03
CA GLU A 32 9.26 7.87 -19.52
C GLU A 32 8.89 6.39 -19.47
N PRO A 33 9.74 5.49 -20.02
CA PRO A 33 9.42 4.06 -20.13
C PRO A 33 9.50 3.32 -18.79
N VAL A 34 10.06 3.94 -17.75
CA VAL A 34 10.19 3.34 -16.43
C VAL A 34 9.47 4.19 -15.41
N ILE A 35 8.58 3.57 -14.64
CA ILE A 35 7.79 4.20 -13.59
C ILE A 35 8.12 3.52 -12.27
N VAL A 36 8.40 4.31 -11.25
CA VAL A 36 8.45 3.83 -9.87
C VAL A 36 7.34 4.53 -9.09
N CYS A 37 6.48 3.74 -8.46
CA CYS A 37 5.35 4.19 -7.65
C CYS A 37 5.34 3.54 -6.26
N ALA A 38 4.37 3.94 -5.43
CA ALA A 38 4.15 3.44 -4.08
C ALA A 38 2.63 3.29 -3.84
N HIS A 39 2.12 3.77 -2.69
CA HIS A 39 0.70 3.83 -2.31
C HIS A 39 0.01 2.49 -2.02
N THR A 40 0.17 1.48 -2.87
CA THR A 40 -0.54 0.19 -2.69
C THR A 40 0.06 -0.68 -1.59
N HIS A 41 1.26 -0.33 -1.10
CA HIS A 41 2.01 -1.08 -0.07
C HIS A 41 2.25 -2.56 -0.44
N ARG A 42 2.24 -2.85 -1.75
CA ARG A 42 2.43 -4.18 -2.32
C ARG A 42 3.53 -4.12 -3.37
N PRO A 43 4.56 -4.98 -3.29
CA PRO A 43 5.61 -5.04 -4.29
C PRO A 43 5.02 -5.29 -5.68
N LEU A 44 5.53 -4.57 -6.69
CA LEU A 44 5.11 -4.70 -8.08
C LEU A 44 6.33 -4.59 -8.98
N ALA A 45 6.47 -5.53 -9.91
CA ALA A 45 7.32 -5.40 -11.09
C ALA A 45 6.52 -5.93 -12.27
N ARG A 46 6.03 -5.04 -13.13
CA ARG A 46 5.15 -5.40 -14.24
C ARG A 46 5.41 -4.53 -15.44
N THR A 47 5.26 -5.10 -16.63
CA THR A 47 5.30 -4.36 -17.89
C THR A 47 3.90 -4.20 -18.45
N VAL A 48 3.50 -2.96 -18.71
CA VAL A 48 2.32 -2.59 -19.51
C VAL A 48 2.84 -1.67 -20.60
N ALA A 49 3.14 -2.22 -21.78
CA ALA A 49 3.88 -1.50 -22.81
C ALA A 49 3.25 -0.12 -23.13
N PRO A 50 4.06 0.96 -23.20
CA PRO A 50 5.53 0.96 -23.21
C PRO A 50 6.21 0.99 -21.83
N TRP A 51 5.46 0.93 -20.73
CA TRP A 51 5.99 1.14 -19.38
C TRP A 51 6.43 -0.15 -18.68
N THR A 52 7.58 -0.08 -18.00
CA THR A 52 7.94 -0.98 -16.90
C THR A 52 7.66 -0.27 -15.59
N ILE A 53 6.81 -0.85 -14.75
CA ILE A 53 6.29 -0.26 -13.53
C ILE A 53 6.81 -1.03 -12.32
N PHE A 54 7.37 -0.29 -11.37
CA PHE A 54 7.93 -0.80 -10.13
C PHE A 54 7.26 -0.19 -8.91
N ASN A 55 7.04 -0.99 -7.88
CA ASN A 55 6.63 -0.55 -6.55
C ASN A 55 7.40 -1.37 -5.53
N GLY A 56 8.07 -0.71 -4.58
CA GLY A 56 8.91 -1.39 -3.59
C GLY A 56 8.14 -2.10 -2.47
N GLY A 57 6.83 -1.93 -2.38
CA GLY A 57 6.04 -2.35 -1.23
C GLY A 57 6.00 -1.26 -0.16
N SER A 58 5.95 -1.67 1.11
CA SER A 58 5.95 -0.75 2.25
C SER A 58 6.96 -1.18 3.30
N VAL A 59 7.68 -0.19 3.83
CA VAL A 59 8.65 -0.41 4.92
C VAL A 59 7.94 -0.69 6.24
N GLY A 60 6.81 -0.02 6.51
CA GLY A 60 6.17 -0.05 7.84
C GLY A 60 4.69 -0.43 7.87
N LEU A 61 4.01 -0.49 6.73
CA LEU A 61 2.57 -0.81 6.65
C LEU A 61 2.29 -1.75 5.47
N PRO A 62 2.89 -2.96 5.39
CA PRO A 62 2.65 -3.86 4.27
C PRO A 62 1.20 -4.34 4.19
N TYR A 63 0.69 -4.57 2.97
CA TYR A 63 -0.71 -4.94 2.68
C TYR A 63 -0.84 -6.34 2.02
N ASN A 64 0.18 -7.19 2.17
CA ASN A 64 0.26 -8.52 1.53
C ASN A 64 0.36 -9.69 2.51
N GLY A 65 0.14 -9.45 3.82
CA GLY A 65 0.29 -10.45 4.88
C GLY A 65 1.73 -10.77 5.27
N ASP A 66 2.72 -10.16 4.61
CA ASP A 66 4.13 -10.26 4.99
C ASP A 66 4.50 -9.04 5.84
N THR A 67 4.77 -9.28 7.12
CA THR A 67 4.99 -8.24 8.13
C THR A 67 6.39 -7.62 8.06
N ARG A 68 7.29 -8.19 7.27
CA ARG A 68 8.66 -7.68 7.08
C ARG A 68 8.65 -6.33 6.37
N ALA A 69 9.65 -5.50 6.65
CA ALA A 69 9.88 -4.26 5.93
C ALA A 69 10.25 -4.55 4.46
N GLN A 70 9.59 -3.89 3.51
CA GLN A 70 9.74 -4.16 2.07
C GLN A 70 10.33 -2.95 1.35
N TYR A 71 11.34 -3.21 0.51
CA TYR A 71 11.89 -2.20 -0.39
C TYR A 71 12.45 -2.84 -1.66
N LEU A 72 12.78 -1.99 -2.63
CA LEU A 72 13.29 -2.37 -3.94
C LEU A 72 14.65 -1.72 -4.19
N ILE A 73 15.59 -2.54 -4.65
CA ILE A 73 16.83 -2.07 -5.28
C ILE A 73 16.64 -2.23 -6.79
N LEU A 74 16.90 -1.15 -7.54
CA LEU A 74 16.95 -1.19 -9.00
C LEU A 74 18.42 -1.15 -9.41
N GLU A 75 18.92 -2.25 -9.97
CA GLU A 75 20.27 -2.29 -10.53
C GLU A 75 20.22 -1.95 -12.01
N ALA A 76 21.05 -1.00 -12.44
CA ALA A 76 21.19 -0.65 -13.84
C ALA A 76 22.03 -1.71 -14.56
N GLU A 77 21.46 -2.32 -15.60
CA GLU A 77 22.13 -3.31 -16.43
C GLU A 77 22.25 -2.79 -17.85
N HIS A 78 23.42 -2.99 -18.46
CA HIS A 78 23.65 -2.62 -19.86
C HIS A 78 23.79 -3.87 -20.71
N GLY A 79 22.88 -4.04 -21.68
CA GLY A 79 22.86 -5.17 -22.60
C GLY A 79 22.83 -4.73 -24.05
N ARG A 80 22.63 -5.69 -24.97
CA ARG A 80 22.59 -5.42 -26.42
C ARG A 80 21.47 -4.45 -26.84
N GLY A 81 20.42 -4.32 -26.02
CA GLY A 81 19.28 -3.41 -26.22
C GLY A 81 19.39 -2.07 -25.49
N GLY A 82 20.54 -1.75 -24.90
CA GLY A 82 20.76 -0.55 -24.09
C GLY A 82 20.62 -0.80 -22.59
N TRP A 83 20.29 0.26 -21.85
CA TRP A 83 20.11 0.23 -20.40
C TRP A 83 18.74 -0.32 -19.99
N ALA A 84 18.73 -1.21 -19.01
CA ALA A 84 17.52 -1.71 -18.35
C ALA A 84 17.71 -1.69 -16.82
N TRP A 85 16.60 -1.79 -16.09
CA TRP A 85 16.62 -1.92 -14.63
C TRP A 85 16.25 -3.34 -14.24
N ARG A 86 17.13 -4.02 -13.49
CA ARG A 86 16.80 -5.28 -12.84
C ARG A 86 16.24 -5.01 -11.45
N PRO A 87 14.97 -5.40 -11.17
CA PRO A 87 14.38 -5.23 -9.86
C PRO A 87 14.86 -6.31 -8.90
N ILE A 88 15.24 -5.89 -7.69
CA ILE A 88 15.65 -6.76 -6.60
C ILE A 88 14.84 -6.39 -5.36
N PHE A 89 13.82 -7.19 -5.08
CA PHE A 89 12.99 -7.02 -3.89
C PHE A 89 13.72 -7.51 -2.64
N ARG A 90 13.55 -6.76 -1.56
CA ARG A 90 14.12 -7.05 -0.25
C ARG A 90 13.01 -7.03 0.79
N HIS A 91 13.05 -8.04 1.65
CA HIS A 91 12.18 -8.16 2.81
C HIS A 91 13.10 -8.32 4.02
N VAL A 92 12.92 -7.47 5.04
CA VAL A 92 13.78 -7.43 6.22
C VAL A 92 12.92 -7.62 7.45
N ASP A 93 13.18 -8.70 8.18
CA ASP A 93 12.64 -8.90 9.52
C ASP A 93 13.13 -7.82 10.47
N TYR A 94 12.27 -7.37 11.36
CA TYR A 94 12.62 -6.48 12.46
C TYR A 94 11.87 -6.91 13.72
N ASP A 95 12.25 -6.37 14.87
CA ASP A 95 11.59 -6.72 16.13
C ASP A 95 10.20 -6.06 16.19
N HIS A 96 9.14 -6.86 16.03
CA HIS A 96 7.77 -6.33 16.07
C HIS A 96 7.26 -6.09 17.49
N SER A 97 7.93 -6.64 18.51
CA SER A 97 7.53 -6.44 19.91
C SER A 97 7.65 -4.97 20.34
N VAL A 98 8.45 -4.17 19.62
CA VAL A 98 8.64 -2.75 19.88
C VAL A 98 7.57 -1.86 19.23
N LEU A 99 6.76 -2.37 18.29
CA LEU A 99 5.81 -1.56 17.52
C LEU A 99 4.81 -0.85 18.43
N ARG A 100 4.05 -1.61 19.22
CA ARG A 100 3.03 -1.06 20.12
C ARG A 100 3.63 -0.13 21.19
N PRO A 101 4.73 -0.50 21.90
CA PRO A 101 5.43 0.43 22.79
C PRO A 101 5.86 1.71 22.09
N ALA A 102 6.40 1.65 20.87
CA ALA A 102 6.83 2.83 20.12
C ALA A 102 5.65 3.70 19.68
N TYR A 103 4.56 3.10 19.23
CA TYR A 103 3.30 3.79 18.90
C TYR A 103 2.71 4.53 20.10
N ALA A 104 2.76 3.93 21.29
CA ALA A 104 2.33 4.57 22.53
C ALA A 104 3.31 5.68 22.95
N ALA A 105 4.61 5.39 23.04
CA ALA A 105 5.62 6.30 23.55
C ALA A 105 5.85 7.53 22.64
N SER A 106 5.68 7.37 21.32
CA SER A 106 5.72 8.49 20.37
C SER A 106 4.48 9.40 20.43
N GLY A 107 3.43 8.99 21.15
CA GLY A 107 2.14 9.67 21.17
C GLY A 107 1.26 9.39 19.94
N MET A 108 1.68 8.51 19.04
CA MET A 108 0.94 8.22 17.81
C MET A 108 -0.46 7.67 18.08
N LEU A 109 -0.60 6.73 19.02
CA LEU A 109 -1.92 6.20 19.40
C LEU A 109 -2.82 7.30 19.98
N ALA A 110 -2.28 8.13 20.88
CA ALA A 110 -3.03 9.23 21.48
C ALA A 110 -3.47 10.27 20.43
N ALA A 111 -2.64 10.54 19.43
CA ALA A 111 -2.91 11.54 18.40
C ALA A 111 -3.89 11.05 17.32
N THR A 112 -3.94 9.74 17.05
CA THR A 112 -4.71 9.17 15.92
C THR A 112 -5.90 8.31 16.34
N GLY A 113 -6.02 7.99 17.63
CA GLY A 113 -7.14 7.22 18.19
C GLY A 113 -7.33 5.88 17.47
N ALA A 114 -8.59 5.54 17.17
CA ALA A 114 -8.93 4.29 16.51
C ALA A 114 -8.24 4.04 15.16
N MET A 115 -7.89 5.10 14.40
CA MET A 115 -7.10 4.94 13.18
C MET A 115 -5.65 4.50 13.47
N GLY A 116 -5.07 4.97 14.57
CA GLY A 116 -3.76 4.54 15.03
C GLY A 116 -3.71 3.05 15.32
N GLU A 117 -4.77 2.53 15.95
CA GLU A 117 -4.90 1.10 16.24
C GLU A 117 -5.00 0.27 14.94
N LEU A 118 -5.69 0.77 13.91
CA LEU A 118 -5.72 0.10 12.60
C LEU A 118 -4.37 0.12 11.88
N HIS A 119 -3.63 1.23 11.95
CA HIS A 119 -2.27 1.29 11.39
C HIS A 119 -1.33 0.34 12.12
N LEU A 120 -1.40 0.31 13.44
CA LEU A 120 -0.62 -0.61 14.26
C LEU A 120 -0.98 -2.06 13.96
N LEU A 121 -2.26 -2.39 13.86
CA LEU A 121 -2.73 -3.73 13.48
C LEU A 121 -2.24 -4.12 12.08
N THR A 122 -2.23 -3.19 11.13
CA THR A 122 -1.62 -3.42 9.81
C THR A 122 -0.12 -3.67 9.91
N ALA A 123 0.63 -2.89 10.68
CA ALA A 123 2.07 -3.13 10.88
C ALA A 123 2.35 -4.49 11.53
N GLU A 124 1.56 -4.87 12.54
CA GLU A 124 1.71 -6.13 13.29
C GLU A 124 1.33 -7.37 12.46
N SER A 125 0.38 -7.25 11.53
CA SER A 125 -0.17 -8.38 10.76
C SER A 125 0.20 -8.42 9.28
N GLY A 126 0.67 -7.31 8.72
CA GLY A 126 0.88 -7.11 7.29
C GLY A 126 -0.40 -7.10 6.46
N HIS A 127 -1.56 -7.07 7.12
CA HIS A 127 -2.86 -7.06 6.45
C HIS A 127 -3.43 -5.64 6.31
N PRO A 128 -4.20 -5.38 5.24
CA PRO A 128 -4.58 -4.04 4.80
C PRO A 128 -5.70 -3.37 5.61
N TYR A 129 -5.84 -3.66 6.90
CA TYR A 129 -6.90 -3.15 7.79
C TYR A 129 -7.15 -1.65 7.63
N SER A 130 -6.10 -0.82 7.60
CA SER A 130 -6.25 0.63 7.47
C SER A 130 -6.88 1.08 6.15
N SER A 131 -6.49 0.45 5.04
CA SER A 131 -7.00 0.79 3.70
C SER A 131 -8.39 0.19 3.47
N ASP A 132 -8.60 -1.05 3.92
CA ASP A 132 -9.88 -1.74 3.81
C ASP A 132 -10.98 -1.08 4.65
N PHE A 133 -10.64 -0.64 5.87
CA PHE A 133 -11.52 0.19 6.69
C PHE A 133 -11.93 1.47 5.95
N GLY A 134 -10.99 2.14 5.29
CA GLY A 134 -11.28 3.35 4.51
C GLY A 134 -12.21 3.09 3.31
N VAL A 135 -12.24 1.87 2.76
CA VAL A 135 -13.22 1.47 1.74
C VAL A 135 -14.58 1.23 2.38
N TRP A 136 -14.63 0.37 3.41
CA TRP A 136 -15.85 0.05 4.15
C TRP A 136 -16.57 1.30 4.68
N LEU A 137 -15.81 2.25 5.23
CA LEU A 137 -16.33 3.46 5.87
C LEU A 137 -17.12 4.35 4.90
N ARG A 138 -16.77 4.34 3.60
CA ARG A 138 -17.44 5.20 2.59
C ARG A 138 -18.92 4.90 2.46
N ASP A 139 -19.29 3.63 2.63
CA ASP A 139 -20.67 3.15 2.47
C ASP A 139 -21.47 3.19 3.79
N GLN A 140 -20.87 3.69 4.88
CA GLN A 140 -21.53 3.79 6.18
C GLN A 140 -22.36 5.08 6.32
N PRO A 141 -23.40 5.07 7.19
CA PRO A 141 -24.14 6.27 7.55
C PRO A 141 -23.24 7.37 8.13
N ASP A 142 -23.62 8.64 7.96
CA ASP A 142 -22.87 9.80 8.46
C ASP A 142 -22.51 9.72 9.94
N ALA A 143 -23.45 9.25 10.77
CA ALA A 143 -23.22 9.08 12.20
C ALA A 143 -22.10 8.08 12.54
N VAL A 144 -21.83 7.11 11.67
CA VAL A 144 -20.70 6.18 11.81
C VAL A 144 -19.43 6.80 11.23
N ARG A 145 -19.51 7.45 10.06
CA ARG A 145 -18.35 8.12 9.43
C ARG A 145 -17.74 9.23 10.30
N ALA A 146 -18.57 9.92 11.08
CA ALA A 146 -18.15 11.02 11.94
C ALA A 146 -17.53 10.57 13.28
N ASP A 147 -17.58 9.27 13.63
CA ASP A 147 -17.12 8.73 14.91
C ASP A 147 -16.28 7.47 14.69
N LEU A 148 -14.95 7.66 14.56
CA LEU A 148 -14.03 6.57 14.26
C LEU A 148 -13.87 5.59 15.43
N ASP A 149 -14.03 6.06 16.68
CA ASP A 149 -13.95 5.20 17.87
C ASP A 149 -15.14 4.22 17.92
N ARG A 150 -16.29 4.62 17.36
CA ARG A 150 -17.41 3.72 17.11
C ARG A 150 -17.24 2.89 15.84
N ALA A 151 -16.72 3.47 14.76
CA ALA A 151 -16.66 2.83 13.45
C ALA A 151 -15.67 1.66 13.40
N VAL A 152 -14.50 1.80 14.02
CA VAL A 152 -13.44 0.78 13.96
C VAL A 152 -13.86 -0.55 14.60
N PRO A 153 -14.46 -0.59 15.82
CA PRO A 153 -14.99 -1.84 16.38
C PRO A 153 -16.07 -2.50 15.51
N LEU A 154 -16.95 -1.72 14.88
CA LEU A 154 -17.97 -2.25 13.98
C LEU A 154 -17.35 -2.92 12.75
N TYR A 155 -16.33 -2.29 12.18
CA TYR A 155 -15.57 -2.86 11.07
C TYR A 155 -14.85 -4.15 11.47
N LEU A 156 -14.10 -4.15 12.57
CA LEU A 156 -13.31 -5.30 13.03
C LEU A 156 -14.17 -6.50 13.47
N ALA A 157 -15.46 -6.30 13.76
CA ALA A 157 -16.38 -7.38 14.07
C ALA A 157 -16.71 -8.28 12.86
N VAL A 158 -16.47 -7.78 11.64
CA VAL A 158 -16.86 -8.46 10.38
C VAL A 158 -15.67 -8.66 9.45
N HIS A 159 -14.76 -7.68 9.40
CA HIS A 159 -13.71 -7.61 8.40
C HIS A 159 -12.34 -8.03 8.95
N GLY A 160 -11.61 -8.76 8.13
CA GLY A 160 -10.31 -9.33 8.44
C GLY A 160 -9.82 -10.22 7.30
N PRO A 161 -8.74 -10.99 7.51
CA PRO A 161 -8.23 -11.93 6.53
C PRO A 161 -9.31 -12.87 6.01
N GLY A 162 -9.63 -12.76 4.72
CA GLY A 162 -10.66 -13.56 4.04
C GLY A 162 -12.06 -12.93 4.01
N THR A 163 -12.29 -11.82 4.69
CA THR A 163 -13.57 -11.09 4.74
C THR A 163 -13.40 -9.58 4.52
N TRP A 164 -12.47 -9.19 3.63
CA TRP A 164 -12.19 -7.79 3.32
C TRP A 164 -13.39 -7.08 2.67
N ALA A 165 -13.50 -5.78 2.89
CA ALA A 165 -14.47 -4.90 2.26
C ALA A 165 -14.06 -4.42 0.86
N PHE A 166 -12.79 -4.60 0.47
CA PHE A 166 -12.37 -4.42 -0.93
C PHE A 166 -13.34 -5.16 -1.85
N ALA A 167 -13.89 -4.44 -2.83
CA ALA A 167 -14.87 -4.97 -3.76
C ALA A 167 -14.41 -6.35 -4.29
N VAL A 168 -15.24 -7.36 -4.03
CA VAL A 168 -15.13 -8.72 -4.57
C VAL A 168 -15.35 -8.70 -6.08
#